data_AF-A0A938LHS9-F1
#
_entry.id   AF-A0A938LHS9-F1
#
_cell.length_a   1.000
_cell.length_b   1.000
_cell.length_c   1.000
_cell.angle_alpha   90.00
_cell.angle_beta   90.00
_cell.angle_gamma   90.00
#
_symmetry.space_group_name_H-M   'P 1'
#
loop_
_entity.id
_entity.type
_entity.pdbx_description
1 polymer ?
#
loop_
_entity_poly.entity_id
_entity_poly.type
_entity_poly.pdbx_seq_one_letter_code
_entity_poly.pdbx_strand_id
1 'polypeptide(L)'
;MAEREREELARRLARHREQPVGDIQEAEDYRTVSLRALANILDTTRSSARRWLREAGIKPIVIGRGRNGAIRYRWKEVKTWMESRERVE
;
A
#
# COMPACT_ATOMS: atom_id res chain seq x y z
N MET A 1 -0.54 46.08 -17.19
CA MET A 1 0.54 45.07 -17.34
C MET A 1 0.47 44.01 -16.25
N ALA A 2 0.41 44.38 -14.97
CA ALA A 2 0.35 43.45 -13.82
C ALA A 2 -0.85 42.48 -13.80
N GLU A 3 -1.99 42.85 -14.38
CA GLU A 3 -3.20 42.01 -14.32
C GLU A 3 -3.15 40.80 -15.27
N ARG A 4 -2.47 40.94 -16.42
CA ARG A 4 -2.26 39.82 -17.36
C ARG A 4 -1.29 38.79 -16.79
N GLU A 5 -0.26 39.24 -16.09
CA GLU A 5 0.69 38.34 -15.40
C GLU A 5 0.00 37.59 -14.25
N ARG A 6 -0.90 38.25 -13.52
CA ARG A 6 -1.69 37.61 -12.46
C ARG A 6 -2.68 36.58 -13.00
N GLU A 7 -3.31 36.88 -14.13
CA GLU A 7 -4.22 35.95 -14.81
C GLU A 7 -3.46 34.75 -15.40
N GLU A 8 -2.27 34.97 -15.96
CA GLU A 8 -1.41 33.91 -16.48
C GLU A 8 -0.88 33.02 -15.35
N LEU A 9 -0.50 33.61 -14.21
CA LEU A 9 -0.10 32.88 -13.00
C LEU A 9 -1.26 32.04 -12.45
N ALA A 10 -2.48 32.59 -12.39
CA ALA A 10 -3.67 31.87 -11.97
C ALA A 10 -4.00 30.70 -12.91
N ARG A 11 -3.87 30.88 -14.23
CA ARG A 11 -4.01 29.79 -15.22
C ARG A 11 -2.91 28.74 -15.13
N ARG A 12 -1.68 29.12 -14.73
CA ARG A 12 -0.56 28.19 -14.49
C ARG A 12 -0.79 27.36 -13.22
N LEU A 13 -1.27 27.99 -12.15
CA LEU A 13 -1.59 27.32 -10.89
C LEU A 13 -2.82 26.41 -11.01
N ALA A 14 -3.85 26.80 -11.76
CA ALA A 14 -5.01 25.96 -12.05
C ALA A 14 -4.61 24.67 -12.80
N ARG A 15 -3.72 24.76 -13.80
CA ARG A 15 -3.17 23.59 -14.51
C ARG A 15 -2.37 22.62 -13.63
N HIS A 16 -1.75 23.12 -12.57
CA HIS A 16 -1.02 22.27 -11.61
C HIS A 16 -1.95 21.58 -10.59
N ARG A 17 -3.16 22.11 -10.37
CA ARG A 17 -4.15 21.53 -9.46
C ARG A 17 -4.92 20.35 -10.07
N GLU A 18 -4.86 20.21 -11.40
CA GLU A 18 -5.61 19.20 -12.17
C GLU A 18 -4.77 17.99 -12.60
N GLN A 19 -3.56 17.78 -12.04
CA GLN A 19 -2.95 16.46 -12.19
C GLN A 19 -3.73 15.47 -11.34
N PRO A 20 -4.39 14.45 -11.94
CA PRO A 20 -5.04 13.44 -11.14
C PRO A 20 -3.96 12.73 -10.33
N VAL A 21 -4.14 12.69 -9.02
CA VAL A 21 -3.38 11.86 -8.08
C VAL A 21 -3.76 10.38 -8.29
N GLY A 22 -3.81 9.93 -9.55
CA GLY A 22 -4.22 8.58 -9.96
C GLY A 22 -3.09 7.58 -9.79
N ASP A 23 -1.85 8.01 -10.04
CA ASP A 23 -0.70 7.09 -10.10
C ASP A 23 -0.24 6.57 -8.72
N ILE A 24 -0.51 7.33 -7.65
CA ILE A 24 -0.07 6.95 -6.30
C ILE A 24 -0.91 5.78 -5.76
N GLN A 25 -2.20 5.77 -6.05
CA GLN A 25 -3.12 4.73 -5.56
C GLN A 25 -2.85 3.39 -6.25
N GLU A 26 -2.59 3.40 -7.57
CA GLU A 26 -2.25 2.18 -8.31
C GLU A 26 -0.95 1.54 -7.82
N ALA A 27 0.05 2.35 -7.45
CA ALA A 27 1.32 1.82 -6.95
C ALA A 27 1.17 1.06 -5.62
N GLU A 28 0.20 1.41 -4.75
CA GLU A 28 -0.03 0.67 -3.51
C GLU A 28 -0.61 -0.73 -3.75
N ASP A 29 -1.42 -0.89 -4.80
CA ASP A 29 -2.10 -2.15 -5.12
C ASP A 29 -1.13 -3.27 -5.51
N TYR A 30 0.03 -2.92 -6.09
CA TYR A 30 1.07 -3.86 -6.49
C TYR A 30 2.15 -4.10 -5.43
N ARG A 31 2.16 -3.33 -4.35
CA ARG A 31 3.16 -3.52 -3.29
C ARG A 31 2.95 -4.86 -2.61
N THR A 32 4.05 -5.58 -2.42
CA THR A 32 4.06 -6.82 -1.65
C THR A 32 5.01 -6.74 -0.48
N VAL A 33 4.64 -7.41 0.60
CA VAL A 33 5.38 -7.41 1.86
C VAL A 33 5.76 -8.84 2.24
N SER A 34 6.93 -9.01 2.84
CA SER A 34 7.38 -10.32 3.31
C SER A 34 6.78 -10.65 4.67
N LEU A 35 6.64 -11.95 4.96
CA LEU A 35 6.18 -12.41 6.28
C LEU A 35 7.10 -11.93 7.42
N ARG A 36 8.40 -11.81 7.16
CA ARG A 36 9.37 -11.30 8.15
C ARG A 36 9.09 -9.83 8.48
N ALA A 37 8.84 -9.01 7.47
CA ALA A 37 8.51 -7.60 7.68
C ALA A 37 7.20 -7.44 8.45
N LEU A 38 6.18 -8.25 8.12
CA LEU A 38 4.91 -8.24 8.85
C LEU A 38 5.05 -8.63 10.31
N ALA A 39 5.85 -9.66 10.60
CA ALA A 39 6.13 -10.08 11.97
C ALA A 39 6.76 -8.93 12.79
N ASN A 40 7.68 -8.17 12.18
CA ASN A 40 8.29 -7.01 12.83
C ASN A 40 7.30 -5.85 13.04
N ILE A 41 6.44 -5.56 12.06
CA ILE A 41 5.43 -4.48 12.14
C ILE A 41 4.41 -4.77 13.25
N LEU A 42 4.00 -6.03 13.39
CA LEU A 42 3.00 -6.48 14.35
C LEU A 42 3.60 -6.88 15.71
N ASP A 43 4.91 -6.64 15.91
CA ASP A 43 5.68 -7.05 17.09
C ASP A 43 5.38 -8.49 17.53
N THR A 44 5.50 -9.44 16.60
CA THR A 44 5.12 -10.83 16.82
C THR A 44 6.03 -11.83 16.09
N THR A 45 5.77 -13.12 16.28
CA THR A 45 6.50 -14.18 15.57
C THR A 45 5.96 -14.38 14.14
N ARG A 46 6.81 -14.87 13.24
CA ARG A 46 6.38 -15.22 11.87
C ARG A 46 5.25 -16.25 11.83
N SER A 47 5.23 -17.19 12.79
CA SER A 47 4.19 -18.21 12.90
C SER A 47 2.85 -17.60 13.29
N SER A 48 2.84 -16.69 14.28
CA SER A 48 1.65 -15.94 14.69
C SER A 48 1.13 -15.06 13.56
N ALA A 49 2.01 -14.26 12.93
CA ALA A 49 1.64 -13.41 11.80
C ALA A 49 1.03 -14.25 10.65
N ARG A 50 1.64 -15.39 10.30
CA ARG A 50 1.11 -16.29 9.26
C ARG A 50 -0.26 -16.84 9.64
N ARG A 51 -0.44 -17.25 10.89
CA ARG A 51 -1.71 -17.78 11.39
C ARG A 51 -2.82 -16.72 11.27
N TRP A 52 -2.57 -15.51 11.74
CA TRP A 52 -3.55 -14.42 11.68
C TRP A 52 -3.93 -14.05 10.24
N LEU A 53 -2.94 -13.95 9.34
CA LEU A 53 -3.22 -13.68 7.91
C LEU A 53 -4.06 -14.79 7.28
N ARG A 54 -3.82 -16.06 7.66
CA ARG A 54 -4.63 -17.20 7.21
C ARG A 54 -6.05 -17.14 7.76
N GLU A 55 -6.21 -16.84 9.05
CA GLU A 55 -7.51 -16.67 9.71
C GLU A 55 -8.30 -15.50 9.10
N ALA A 56 -7.61 -14.44 8.69
CA ALA A 56 -8.17 -13.31 7.95
C ALA A 56 -8.47 -13.59 6.46
N GLY A 57 -8.16 -14.80 5.97
CA GLY A 57 -8.39 -15.18 4.57
C GLY A 57 -7.40 -14.57 3.56
N ILE A 58 -6.32 -13.91 4.01
CA ILE A 58 -5.33 -13.26 3.15
C ILE A 58 -4.40 -14.31 2.55
N LYS A 59 -4.40 -14.40 1.22
CA LYS A 59 -3.65 -15.43 0.48
C LYS A 59 -2.20 -14.99 0.23
N PRO A 60 -1.21 -15.87 0.44
CA PRO A 60 0.15 -15.60 0.04
C PRO A 60 0.31 -15.65 -1.49
N ILE A 61 1.24 -14.86 -2.00
CA ILE A 61 1.74 -14.90 -3.38
C ILE A 61 3.16 -15.46 -3.34
N VAL A 62 3.46 -16.41 -4.21
CA VAL A 62 4.82 -16.91 -4.41
C VAL A 62 5.47 -16.12 -5.53
N ILE A 63 6.56 -15.42 -5.24
CA ILE A 63 7.37 -14.71 -6.24
C ILE A 63 8.66 -15.50 -6.49
N GLY A 64 8.91 -15.86 -7.75
CA GLY A 64 10.08 -16.66 -8.17
C GLY A 64 9.72 -18.11 -8.51
N ARG A 65 10.73 -18.92 -8.85
CA ARG A 65 10.56 -20.30 -9.32
C ARG A 65 11.10 -21.32 -8.32
N GLY A 66 10.42 -22.46 -8.24
CA GLY A 66 10.88 -23.65 -7.51
C GLY A 66 10.99 -23.46 -5.99
N ARG A 67 11.88 -24.23 -5.36
CA ARG A 67 12.08 -24.31 -3.90
C ARG A 67 12.48 -22.98 -3.25
N ASN A 68 12.98 -22.02 -4.03
CA ASN A 68 13.46 -20.72 -3.57
C ASN A 68 12.42 -19.58 -3.75
N GLY A 69 11.19 -19.90 -4.15
CA GLY A 69 10.12 -18.90 -4.27
C GLY A 69 9.89 -18.16 -2.95
N ALA A 70 9.90 -16.84 -3.00
CA ALA A 70 9.66 -16.00 -1.83
C ALA A 70 8.15 -15.87 -1.58
N ILE A 71 7.70 -16.22 -0.38
CA ILE A 71 6.32 -15.97 0.05
C ILE A 71 6.15 -14.48 0.39
N ARG A 72 5.18 -13.86 -0.26
CA ARG A 72 4.79 -12.46 -0.08
C ARG A 72 3.29 -12.33 0.13
N TYR A 73 2.86 -11.19 0.62
CA TYR A 73 1.45 -10.83 0.78
C TYR A 73 1.20 -9.48 0.11
N ARG A 74 0.01 -9.25 -0.44
CA ARG A 74 -0.34 -7.94 -1.00
C ARG A 74 -0.49 -6.94 0.12
N TRP A 75 0.19 -5.80 -0.01
CA TRP A 75 0.20 -4.79 1.02
C TRP A 75 -1.21 -4.23 1.25
N LYS A 76 -1.98 -3.97 0.19
CA LYS A 76 -3.37 -3.52 0.27
C LYS A 76 -4.23 -4.40 1.17
N GLU A 77 -4.26 -5.71 0.92
CA GLU A 77 -5.06 -6.68 1.69
C GLU A 77 -4.62 -6.70 3.17
N VAL A 78 -3.31 -6.64 3.43
CA VAL A 78 -2.79 -6.62 4.81
C VAL A 78 -3.10 -5.31 5.51
N LYS A 79 -2.96 -4.17 4.83
CA LYS A 79 -3.26 -2.83 5.35
C LYS A 79 -4.73 -2.72 5.76
N THR A 80 -5.65 -3.10 4.87
CA THR A 80 -7.08 -3.14 5.18
C THR A 80 -7.39 -4.02 6.38
N TRP A 81 -6.73 -5.17 6.51
CA TRP A 81 -6.90 -6.02 7.69
C TRP A 81 -6.37 -5.39 8.98
N MET A 82 -5.19 -4.77 8.97
CA MET A 82 -4.65 -4.09 10.15
C MET A 82 -5.56 -2.93 10.60
N GLU A 83 -6.02 -2.10 9.66
CA GLU A 83 -6.96 -1.00 9.93
C GLU A 83 -8.30 -1.52 10.48
N SER A 84 -8.77 -2.69 10.03
CA SER A 84 -9.99 -3.29 10.56
C SER A 84 -9.86 -3.75 12.01
N ARG A 85 -8.65 -4.12 12.45
CA ARG A 85 -8.39 -4.53 13.84
C ARG A 85 -8.29 -3.34 14.78
N GLU A 86 -7.66 -2.26 14.35
CA GLU A 86 -7.51 -1.03 15.14
C GLU A 86 -8.86 -0.34 15.43
N ARG A 87 -9.88 -0.57 14.60
CA ARG A 87 -11.25 -0.06 14.85
C ARG A 87 -12.09 -0.91 15.80
N VAL A 88 -11.64 -2.13 16.11
CA VAL A 88 -12.36 -3.10 16.94
C VAL A 88 -11.84 -3.11 18.38
N GLU A 89 -10.64 -2.55 18.61
CA GLU A 89 -10.06 -2.30 19.94
C GLU A 89 -10.36 -0.87 20.41
#